data_AF-A0A1I5TS87-F1
#
_entry.id   AF-A0A1I5TS87-F1
#
_cell.length_a   1.000
_cell.length_b   1.000
_cell.length_c   1.000
_cell.angle_alpha   90.00
_cell.angle_beta   90.00
_cell.angle_gamma   90.00
#
_symmetry.space_group_name_H-M   'P 1'
#
loop_
_entity.id
_entity.type
_entity.pdbx_description
1 polymer ?
#
loop_
_entity_poly.entity_id
_entity_poly.type
_entity_poly.pdbx_seq_one_letter_code
_entity_poly.pdbx_strand_id
1 'polypeptide(L)'
;MTTVRGALWLGALSVVAVAVYGLLVVVPYFVNGLDRFPLADVAVGYHDPKDLWPTTIPYVGGWLHLAGMLAMGLAPMTLVSVALVCGLSSVWAVVRRAWSVSAVHAVVAVACGAATTWFSTPFAEALAGWQMD
;
A
#
# COMPACT_ATOMS: atom_id res chain seq x y z
N MET A 1 14.34 17.79 15.14
CA MET A 1 12.95 17.92 14.66
C MET A 1 12.04 17.23 15.66
N THR A 2 11.04 17.92 16.21
CA THR A 2 10.18 17.38 17.27
C THR A 2 9.42 16.15 16.76
N THR A 3 9.40 15.08 17.55
CA THR A 3 8.83 13.74 17.23
C THR A 3 7.44 13.79 16.59
N VAL A 4 6.62 14.77 16.96
CA VAL A 4 5.28 15.03 16.39
C VAL A 4 5.34 15.36 14.89
N ARG A 5 6.29 16.19 14.44
CA ARG A 5 6.45 16.51 13.02
C ARG A 5 6.86 15.28 12.22
N GLY A 6 7.73 14.44 12.78
CA GLY A 6 8.15 13.18 12.14
C GLY A 6 6.99 12.20 11.96
N ALA A 7 6.16 12.02 13.00
CA ALA A 7 4.98 11.16 12.93
C ALA A 7 3.94 11.67 11.90
N LEU A 8 3.72 12.99 11.83
CA LEU A 8 2.83 13.58 10.82
C LEU A 8 3.35 13.35 9.41
N TRP A 9 4.65 13.52 9.18
CA TRP A 9 5.28 13.26 7.88
C TRP A 9 5.17 11.79 7.48
N LEU A 10 5.43 10.86 8.40
CA LEU A 10 5.30 9.43 8.14
C LEU A 10 3.85 9.02 7.86
N GLY A 11 2.89 9.60 8.59
CA GLY A 11 1.47 9.41 8.34
C GLY A 11 1.07 9.91 6.95
N ALA A 12 1.47 11.13 6.59
CA ALA A 12 1.21 11.68 5.26
C ALA A 12 1.85 10.83 4.15
N LEU A 13 3.10 10.38 4.34
CA LEU A 13 3.80 9.51 3.40
C LEU A 13 3.07 8.17 3.22
N SER A 14 2.55 7.60 4.30
CA SER A 14 1.79 6.34 4.24
C SER A 14 0.48 6.50 3.49
N VAL A 15 -0.24 7.61 3.72
CA VAL A 15 -1.46 7.93 2.96
C VAL A 15 -1.15 8.08 1.48
N VAL A 16 -0.06 8.78 1.13
CA VAL A 16 0.38 8.93 -0.26
C VAL A 16 0.76 7.58 -0.86
N ALA A 17 1.53 6.75 -0.16
CA ALA A 17 1.95 5.44 -0.64
C ALA A 17 0.74 4.51 -0.91
N VAL A 18 -0.23 4.47 0.00
CA VAL A 18 -1.47 3.70 -0.16
C VAL A 18 -2.33 4.26 -1.30
N ALA A 19 -2.42 5.58 -1.44
CA ALA A 19 -3.16 6.20 -2.54
C ALA A 19 -2.53 5.90 -3.90
N VAL A 20 -1.19 5.95 -4.01
CA VAL A 20 -0.47 5.59 -5.23
C VAL A 20 -0.66 4.10 -5.56
N TYR A 21 -0.58 3.21 -4.57
CA TYR A 21 -0.88 1.79 -4.76
C TYR A 21 -2.32 1.58 -5.28
N GLY A 22 -3.30 2.24 -4.66
CA GLY A 22 -4.69 2.19 -5.10
C GLY A 22 -4.85 2.66 -6.55
N LEU A 23 -4.26 3.80 -6.90
CA LEU A 23 -4.41 4.42 -8.22
C LEU A 23 -3.64 3.71 -9.34
N LEU A 24 -2.50 3.10 -9.05
CA LEU A 24 -1.60 2.55 -10.08
C LEU A 24 -1.54 1.02 -10.09
N VAL A 25 -2.19 0.35 -9.15
CA VAL A 25 -2.27 -1.13 -9.10
C VAL A 25 -3.72 -1.58 -9.05
N VAL A 26 -4.49 -1.12 -8.07
CA VAL A 26 -5.87 -1.59 -7.87
C VAL A 26 -6.84 -1.03 -8.90
N VAL A 27 -6.78 0.28 -9.20
CA VAL A 27 -7.67 0.90 -10.20
C VAL A 27 -7.44 0.33 -11.60
N PRO A 28 -6.20 0.19 -12.11
CA PRO A 28 -5.94 -0.45 -13.40
C PRO A 28 -6.55 -1.84 -13.53
N TYR A 29 -6.52 -2.64 -12.47
CA TYR A 29 -7.13 -3.97 -12.47
C TYR A 29 -8.61 -3.93 -12.84
N PHE A 30 -9.39 -3.03 -12.22
CA PHE A 30 -10.82 -2.90 -12.52
C PHE A 30 -11.07 -2.18 -13.85
N VAL A 31 -10.27 -1.17 -14.20
CA VAL A 31 -10.43 -0.42 -15.45
C VAL A 31 -10.19 -1.31 -16.67
N ASN A 32 -9.23 -2.24 -16.59
CA ASN A 32 -8.95 -3.20 -17.65
C ASN A 32 -9.87 -4.44 -17.61
N GLY A 33 -10.83 -4.50 -16.67
CA GLY A 33 -11.79 -5.59 -16.57
C GLY A 33 -11.20 -6.93 -16.11
N LEU A 34 -10.07 -6.89 -15.41
CA LEU A 34 -9.38 -8.11 -14.94
C LEU A 34 -10.18 -8.86 -13.86
N ASP A 35 -11.15 -8.20 -13.24
CA ASP A 35 -12.12 -8.76 -12.30
C ASP A 35 -13.02 -9.84 -12.89
N ARG A 36 -13.10 -9.90 -14.22
CA ARG A 36 -13.92 -10.88 -14.95
C ARG A 36 -13.20 -12.21 -15.19
N PHE A 37 -11.89 -12.25 -15.00
CA PHE A 37 -11.08 -13.44 -15.22
C PHE A 37 -10.77 -14.17 -13.91
N PRO A 38 -10.50 -15.48 -13.97
CA PRO A 38 -9.98 -16.21 -12.81
C PRO A 38 -8.69 -15.56 -12.30
N LEU A 39 -8.59 -15.36 -10.97
CA LEU A 39 -7.41 -14.75 -10.35
C LEU A 39 -6.11 -15.51 -10.67
N ALA A 40 -6.19 -16.83 -10.87
CA ALA A 40 -5.05 -17.65 -11.26
C ALA A 40 -4.49 -17.24 -12.64
N ASP A 41 -5.36 -16.90 -13.60
CA ASP A 41 -4.94 -16.50 -14.95
C ASP A 41 -4.29 -15.11 -14.93
N VAL A 42 -4.82 -14.21 -14.09
CA VAL A 42 -4.23 -12.89 -13.86
C VAL A 42 -2.86 -13.01 -13.18
N ALA A 43 -2.72 -13.89 -12.19
CA ALA A 43 -1.48 -14.07 -11.42
C ALA A 43 -0.31 -14.57 -12.27
N VAL A 44 -0.56 -15.34 -13.33
CA VAL A 44 0.46 -15.87 -14.23
C VAL A 44 0.74 -14.98 -15.45
N GLY A 45 0.16 -13.77 -15.51
CA GLY A 45 0.49 -12.81 -16.56
C GLY A 45 -0.17 -13.07 -17.92
N TYR A 46 -1.25 -13.86 -18.00
CA TYR A 46 -1.94 -14.09 -19.29
C TYR A 46 -2.44 -12.81 -19.97
N HIS A 47 -2.57 -11.73 -19.20
CA HIS A 47 -2.92 -10.39 -19.68
C HIS A 47 -1.78 -9.43 -19.35
N ASP A 48 -0.76 -9.32 -20.22
CA ASP A 48 0.44 -8.52 -19.95
C ASP A 48 0.06 -7.07 -19.53
N PRO A 49 0.49 -6.59 -18.35
CA PRO A 49 0.21 -5.22 -17.92
C PRO A 49 0.72 -4.18 -18.92
N LYS A 50 1.77 -4.46 -19.70
CA LYS A 50 2.38 -3.54 -20.67
C LYS A 50 1.43 -3.16 -21.80
N ASP A 51 0.49 -4.04 -22.15
CA ASP A 51 -0.49 -3.82 -23.22
C ASP A 51 -1.76 -3.12 -22.73
N LEU A 52 -1.85 -2.79 -21.43
CA LEU A 52 -3.06 -2.31 -20.79
C LEU A 52 -2.92 -0.86 -20.28
N TRP A 53 -3.99 -0.28 -19.73
CA TRP A 53 -3.87 1.01 -19.06
C TRP A 53 -3.26 0.81 -17.67
N PRO A 54 -2.34 1.67 -17.17
CA PRO A 54 -1.90 2.95 -17.73
C PRO A 54 -0.62 2.91 -18.58
N THR A 55 -0.01 1.74 -18.84
CA THR A 55 1.25 1.63 -19.61
C THR A 55 1.09 2.07 -21.07
N THR A 56 -0.11 1.93 -21.62
CA THR A 56 -0.46 2.40 -22.97
C THR A 56 -0.48 3.93 -23.13
N ILE A 57 -0.39 4.71 -22.04
CA ILE A 57 -0.33 6.18 -22.14
C ILE A 57 1.02 6.59 -22.76
N PRO A 58 1.02 7.33 -23.90
CA PRO A 58 2.26 7.74 -24.56
C PRO A 58 3.21 8.48 -23.63
N TYR A 59 4.51 8.16 -23.72
CA TYR A 59 5.63 8.80 -23.02
C TYR A 59 5.68 8.66 -21.48
N VAL A 60 4.55 8.41 -20.81
CA VAL A 60 4.48 8.32 -19.33
C VAL A 60 4.11 6.94 -18.81
N GLY A 61 3.55 6.05 -19.63
CA GLY A 61 3.04 4.75 -19.17
C GLY A 61 4.07 3.88 -18.47
N GLY A 62 5.30 3.81 -18.98
CA GLY A 62 6.40 3.09 -18.32
C GLY A 62 6.75 3.64 -16.93
N TRP A 63 6.68 4.96 -16.75
CA TRP A 63 6.91 5.60 -15.44
C TRP A 63 5.77 5.32 -14.46
N LEU A 64 4.53 5.27 -14.95
CA LEU A 64 3.36 4.94 -14.13
C LEU A 64 3.41 3.48 -13.67
N HIS A 65 3.83 2.56 -14.55
CA HIS A 65 4.02 1.17 -14.18
C HIS A 65 5.15 0.98 -13.17
N LEU A 66 6.30 1.62 -13.37
CA LEU A 66 7.39 1.62 -12.38
C LEU A 66 6.92 2.17 -11.02
N ALA A 67 6.17 3.27 -11.02
CA ALA A 67 5.61 3.83 -9.79
C ALA A 67 4.63 2.85 -9.11
N GLY A 68 3.81 2.13 -9.89
CA GLY A 68 2.94 1.06 -9.39
C GLY A 68 3.73 -0.08 -8.76
N MET A 69 4.76 -0.60 -9.44
CA MET A 69 5.65 -1.63 -8.91
C MET A 69 6.30 -1.22 -7.58
N LEU A 70 6.84 0.01 -7.52
CA LEU A 70 7.45 0.54 -6.30
C LEU A 70 6.42 0.70 -5.17
N ALA A 71 5.19 1.12 -5.50
CA ALA A 71 4.12 1.26 -4.53
C ALA A 71 3.70 -0.08 -3.89
N MET A 72 3.83 -1.20 -4.60
CA MET A 72 3.56 -2.53 -4.03
C MET A 72 4.48 -2.85 -2.84
N GLY A 73 5.76 -2.45 -2.91
CA GLY A 73 6.70 -2.61 -1.79
C GLY A 73 6.61 -1.47 -0.75
N LEU A 74 6.38 -0.24 -1.20
CA LEU A 74 6.36 0.93 -0.31
C LEU A 74 5.12 1.01 0.57
N ALA A 75 3.94 0.60 0.09
CA ALA A 75 2.72 0.61 0.90
C ALA A 75 2.83 -0.23 2.19
N PRO A 76 3.27 -1.51 2.16
CA PRO A 76 3.45 -2.28 3.39
C PRO A 76 4.59 -1.72 4.26
N MET A 77 5.71 -1.30 3.68
CA MET A 77 6.86 -0.78 4.43
C MET A 77 6.53 0.52 5.19
N THR A 78 5.76 1.42 4.57
CA THR A 78 5.36 2.70 5.19
C THR A 78 4.35 2.48 6.33
N LEU A 79 3.40 1.56 6.16
CA LEU A 79 2.46 1.17 7.23
C LEU A 79 3.19 0.58 8.44
N VAL A 80 4.14 -0.34 8.22
CA VAL A 80 4.96 -0.92 9.31
C VAL A 80 5.80 0.16 9.99
N SER A 81 6.39 1.08 9.22
CA SER A 81 7.20 2.18 9.77
C SER A 81 6.36 3.12 10.64
N VAL A 82 5.12 3.43 10.24
CA VAL A 82 4.17 4.19 11.07
C VAL A 82 3.83 3.43 12.34
N ALA A 83 3.59 2.12 12.28
CA ALA A 83 3.34 1.31 13.47
C ALA A 83 4.48 1.27 14.46
N LEU A 84 5.71 1.12 13.99
CA LEU A 84 6.89 1.14 14.84
C LEU A 84 7.10 2.51 15.49
N VAL A 85 6.97 3.60 14.72
CA VAL A 85 7.17 4.96 15.26
C VAL A 85 6.06 5.36 16.22
N CYS A 86 4.80 5.07 15.90
CA CYS A 86 3.69 5.25 16.84
C CYS A 86 3.94 4.42 18.10
N GLY A 87 4.19 3.11 17.94
CA GLY A 87 4.48 2.13 19.00
C GLY A 87 5.56 2.59 19.97
N LEU A 88 6.73 2.98 19.45
CA LEU A 88 7.87 3.40 20.27
C LEU A 88 7.64 4.77 20.94
N SER A 89 6.90 5.68 20.30
CA SER A 89 6.61 7.00 20.86
C SER A 89 5.67 6.94 22.09
N SER A 90 4.84 5.90 22.24
CA SER A 90 3.98 5.74 23.42
C SER A 90 4.69 5.14 24.63
N VAL A 91 5.67 4.26 24.41
CA VAL A 91 6.49 3.70 25.50
C VAL A 91 7.22 4.83 26.25
N TRP A 92 7.54 5.92 25.54
CA TRP A 92 8.18 7.10 26.10
C TRP A 92 7.20 8.15 26.66
N ALA A 93 5.92 8.11 26.28
CA ALA A 93 4.90 9.04 26.74
C ALA A 93 4.26 8.58 28.07
N VAL A 94 5.07 8.58 29.13
CA VAL A 94 4.65 8.22 30.47
C VAL A 94 3.92 9.42 31.14
N VAL A 95 2.69 9.15 31.58
CA VAL A 95 1.75 9.95 32.41
C VAL A 95 0.99 11.13 31.76
N ARG A 96 -0.36 10.97 31.73
CA ARG A 96 -1.48 11.96 31.59
C ARG A 96 -2.37 11.93 30.33
N ARG A 97 -2.08 11.17 29.27
CA ARG A 97 -2.99 11.08 28.09
C ARG A 97 -3.15 9.68 27.47
N ALA A 98 -3.13 8.65 28.32
CA ALA A 98 -3.07 7.25 27.92
C ALA A 98 -4.15 6.82 26.90
N TRP A 99 -5.41 7.21 27.09
CA TRP A 99 -6.52 6.74 26.25
C TRP A 99 -6.41 7.16 24.78
N SER A 100 -6.05 8.42 24.50
CA SER A 100 -5.90 8.91 23.13
C SER A 100 -4.69 8.26 22.44
N VAL A 101 -3.60 8.05 23.18
CA VAL A 101 -2.41 7.37 22.64
C VAL A 101 -2.73 5.90 22.37
N SER A 102 -3.38 5.19 23.28
CA SER A 102 -3.83 3.80 23.11
C SER A 102 -4.81 3.64 21.94
N ALA A 103 -5.75 4.57 21.75
CA ALA A 103 -6.67 4.53 20.62
C ALA A 103 -5.94 4.65 19.27
N VAL A 104 -4.98 5.58 19.15
CA VAL A 104 -4.16 5.72 17.95
C VAL A 104 -3.34 4.44 17.70
N HIS A 105 -2.82 3.81 18.75
CA HIS A 105 -2.09 2.54 18.61
C HIS A 105 -2.98 1.40 18.14
N ALA A 106 -4.19 1.29 18.69
CA ALA A 106 -5.14 0.28 18.27
C ALA A 106 -5.48 0.45 16.78
N VAL A 107 -5.72 1.68 16.32
CA VAL A 107 -5.97 1.97 14.89
C VAL A 107 -4.77 1.54 14.03
N VAL A 108 -3.56 1.89 14.45
CA VAL A 108 -2.35 1.57 13.68
C VAL A 108 -2.04 0.07 13.68
N ALA A 109 -2.24 -0.63 14.80
CA ALA A 109 -2.10 -2.08 14.91
C ALA A 109 -3.13 -2.80 14.03
N VAL A 110 -4.39 -2.34 14.05
CA VAL A 110 -5.44 -2.84 13.16
C VAL A 110 -5.10 -2.58 11.69
N ALA A 111 -4.59 -1.39 11.35
CA ALA A 111 -4.19 -1.08 9.98
C ALA A 111 -3.03 -1.97 9.50
N CYS A 112 -2.04 -2.24 10.35
CA CYS A 112 -0.95 -3.15 10.02
C CYS A 112 -1.42 -4.60 9.91
N GLY A 113 -2.26 -5.06 10.84
CA GLY A 113 -2.88 -6.38 10.76
C GLY A 113 -3.67 -6.54 9.47
N ALA A 114 -4.51 -5.56 9.13
CA ALA A 114 -5.28 -5.52 7.89
C ALA A 114 -4.37 -5.57 6.65
N ALA A 115 -3.28 -4.79 6.64
CA ALA A 115 -2.31 -4.80 5.55
C ALA A 115 -1.60 -6.16 5.41
N THR A 116 -1.13 -6.76 6.51
CA THR A 116 -0.52 -8.09 6.46
C THR A 116 -1.52 -9.15 5.97
N THR A 117 -2.78 -9.08 6.42
CA THR A 117 -3.82 -9.99 5.92
C THR A 117 -4.13 -9.77 4.45
N TRP A 118 -4.10 -8.51 3.97
CA TRP A 118 -4.31 -8.19 2.56
C TRP A 118 -3.27 -8.88 1.66
N PHE A 119 -1.99 -8.79 2.02
CA PHE A 119 -0.91 -9.44 1.25
C PHE A 119 -0.94 -10.97 1.27
N SER A 120 -1.77 -11.57 2.14
CA SER A 120 -2.00 -13.01 2.18
C SER A 120 -3.21 -13.46 1.34
N THR A 121 -3.89 -12.52 0.67
CA THR A 121 -5.07 -12.84 -0.14
C THR A 121 -4.67 -13.29 -1.56
N PRO A 122 -5.41 -14.23 -2.18
CA PRO A 122 -5.21 -14.60 -3.59
C PRO A 122 -5.32 -13.40 -4.55
N PHE A 123 -6.08 -12.38 -4.15
CA PHE A 123 -6.22 -11.15 -4.92
C PHE A 123 -4.93 -10.32 -4.93
N ALA A 124 -4.29 -10.14 -3.77
CA ALA A 124 -3.00 -9.45 -3.69
C ALA A 124 -1.90 -10.22 -4.42
N GLU A 125 -1.93 -11.56 -4.35
CA GLU A 125 -1.04 -12.42 -5.14
C GLU A 125 -1.25 -12.21 -6.65
N ALA A 126 -2.50 -12.20 -7.12
CA ALA A 126 -2.81 -11.95 -8.52
C ALA A 126 -2.36 -10.56 -8.99
N LEU A 127 -2.59 -9.52 -8.19
CA LEU A 127 -2.10 -8.17 -8.50
C LEU A 127 -0.57 -8.09 -8.54
N ALA A 128 0.11 -8.75 -7.61
CA ALA A 128 1.57 -8.76 -7.56
C ALA A 128 2.16 -9.54 -8.74
N GLY A 129 1.62 -10.72 -9.03
CA GLY A 129 2.03 -11.55 -10.17
C GLY A 129 1.82 -10.83 -11.49
N TRP A 130 0.61 -10.30 -11.71
CA TRP A 130 0.30 -9.51 -12.90
C TRP A 130 1.25 -8.33 -13.09
N GLN A 131 1.53 -7.58 -12.03
CA GLN A 131 2.33 -6.36 -12.15
C GLN A 131 3.85 -6.60 -12.19
N MET A 132 4.31 -7.82 -11.92
CA MET A 132 5.72 -8.22 -12.03
C MET A 132 6.08 -8.87 -13.37
N ASP A 133 5.09 -9.17 -14.21
CA ASP A 133 5.25 -9.74 -15.55
C ASP A 133 5.60 -8.67 -16.61
#